data_AF-A0A413KBB9-F1
#
_entry.id   AF-A0A413KBB9-F1
#
_cell.length_a   1.000
_cell.length_b   1.000
_cell.length_c   1.000
_cell.angle_alpha   90.00
_cell.angle_beta   90.00
_cell.angle_gamma   90.00
#
_symmetry.space_group_name_H-M   'P 1'
#
loop_
_entity.id
_entity.type
_entity.pdbx_description
1 polymer ?
#
loop_
_entity_poly.entity_id
_entity_poly.type
_entity_poly.pdbx_seq_one_letter_code
_entity_poly.pdbx_strand_id
1 'polypeptide(L)'
;MTITLEQAAERFIPHEFTIDGLDKWLTNQNIDVDGDSRFFHSWHHYENALDEANANVCIRELKGMDADCWTNHDNGIIVHMRDENGEPTIGAAFMYGVEEYLTDAYPVLDDTEFSEVEDRWLRDWFDQEKGAKDWEPKPLAEAIPPREIQFKRN
;
A
#
# COMPACT_ATOMS: atom_id res chain seq x y z
N MET A 1 -8.58 19.53 13.24
CA MET A 1 -9.96 19.30 12.78
C MET A 1 -10.15 17.80 12.84
N THR A 2 -11.04 17.30 13.70
CA THR A 2 -11.19 15.85 13.91
C THR A 2 -12.04 15.29 12.77
N ILE A 3 -11.51 14.31 12.04
CA ILE A 3 -12.23 13.61 10.96
C ILE A 3 -13.15 12.52 11.52
N THR A 4 -14.16 12.11 10.76
CA THR A 4 -15.09 11.02 11.14
C THR A 4 -14.62 9.65 10.61
N LEU A 5 -15.20 8.56 11.13
CA LEU A 5 -14.98 7.19 10.62
C LEU A 5 -15.31 7.09 9.13
N GLU A 6 -16.44 7.66 8.73
CA GLU A 6 -16.89 7.74 7.34
C GLU A 6 -15.85 8.45 6.47
N GLN A 7 -15.39 9.64 6.87
CA GLN A 7 -14.38 10.40 6.13
C GLN A 7 -13.03 9.66 6.01
N ALA A 8 -12.70 8.80 6.98
CA ALA A 8 -11.49 7.98 6.94
C ALA A 8 -11.64 6.83 5.95
N ALA A 9 -12.78 6.12 5.98
CA ALA A 9 -13.06 5.01 5.07
C ALA A 9 -13.23 5.48 3.62
N GLU A 10 -13.94 6.58 3.40
CA GLU A 10 -14.25 7.18 2.09
C GLU A 10 -13.03 7.63 1.28
N ARG A 11 -11.83 7.59 1.87
CA ARG A 11 -10.58 7.79 1.12
C ARG A 11 -10.38 6.75 0.04
N PHE A 12 -10.74 5.50 0.33
CA PHE A 12 -10.46 4.36 -0.55
C PHE A 12 -11.63 3.41 -0.71
N ILE A 13 -12.64 3.45 0.16
CA ILE A 13 -13.77 2.54 0.06
C ILE A 13 -14.53 2.76 -1.26
N PRO A 14 -14.77 1.71 -2.08
CA PRO A 14 -15.36 1.86 -3.40
C PRO A 14 -16.89 2.01 -3.37
N HIS A 15 -17.50 1.95 -2.20
CA HIS A 15 -18.95 1.96 -1.99
C HIS A 15 -19.34 2.79 -0.77
N GLU A 16 -20.64 2.92 -0.50
CA GLU A 16 -21.14 3.65 0.68
C GLU A 16 -20.61 3.04 1.99
N PHE A 17 -20.11 3.88 2.89
CA PHE A 17 -19.63 3.47 4.20
C PHE A 17 -20.81 3.08 5.11
N THR A 18 -20.66 1.98 5.85
CA THR A 18 -21.61 1.60 6.89
C THR A 18 -20.87 1.14 8.14
N ILE A 19 -21.36 1.55 9.32
CA ILE A 19 -20.81 1.11 10.61
C ILE A 19 -20.95 -0.42 10.75
N ASP A 20 -22.08 -0.99 10.36
CA ASP A 20 -22.28 -2.45 10.39
C ASP A 20 -21.27 -3.20 9.51
N GLY A 21 -20.89 -2.62 8.37
CA GLY A 21 -19.85 -3.17 7.48
C GLY A 21 -18.48 -3.17 8.15
N LEU A 22 -18.10 -2.03 8.74
CA LEU A 22 -16.86 -1.88 9.51
C LEU A 22 -16.81 -2.86 10.69
N ASP A 23 -17.88 -2.97 11.48
CA ASP A 23 -17.93 -3.89 12.61
C ASP A 23 -17.82 -5.35 12.17
N LYS A 24 -18.51 -5.73 11.10
CA LYS A 24 -18.40 -7.07 10.52
C LYS A 24 -16.98 -7.35 10.02
N TRP A 25 -16.36 -6.40 9.33
CA TRP A 25 -14.97 -6.53 8.90
C TRP A 25 -14.04 -6.70 10.11
N LEU A 26 -14.20 -5.88 11.15
CA LEU A 26 -13.44 -5.97 12.41
C LEU A 26 -13.53 -7.36 13.07
N THR A 27 -14.69 -8.04 13.00
CA THR A 27 -14.80 -9.40 13.56
C THR A 27 -13.94 -10.45 12.85
N ASN A 28 -13.54 -10.18 11.61
CA ASN A 28 -12.70 -11.08 10.82
C ASN A 28 -11.21 -10.70 10.88
N GLN A 29 -10.87 -9.59 11.55
CA GLN A 29 -9.49 -9.13 11.69
C GLN A 29 -8.75 -9.92 12.76
N ASN A 30 -7.47 -10.18 12.52
CA ASN A 30 -6.59 -10.82 13.50
C ASN A 30 -6.06 -9.78 14.49
N ILE A 31 -6.97 -9.31 15.35
CA ILE A 31 -6.70 -8.31 16.38
C ILE A 31 -5.96 -8.98 17.55
N ASP A 32 -4.83 -8.41 17.97
CA ASP A 32 -4.06 -8.92 19.09
C ASP A 32 -4.69 -8.56 20.46
N VAL A 33 -3.98 -8.92 21.53
CA VAL A 33 -4.47 -8.72 22.92
C VAL A 33 -4.57 -7.25 23.32
N ASP A 34 -3.86 -6.36 22.63
CA ASP A 34 -3.83 -4.93 22.89
C ASP A 34 -4.85 -4.17 22.02
N GLY A 35 -5.55 -4.88 21.14
CA GLY A 35 -6.55 -4.29 20.24
C GLY A 35 -5.99 -3.88 18.89
N ASP A 36 -4.81 -4.36 18.52
CA ASP A 36 -4.08 -3.89 17.35
C ASP A 36 -4.15 -4.87 16.19
N SER A 37 -4.16 -4.35 14.97
CA SER A 37 -3.96 -5.12 13.75
C SER A 37 -2.79 -4.57 12.95
N ARG A 38 -2.24 -5.41 12.07
CA ARG A 38 -1.11 -5.04 11.21
C ARG A 38 -1.56 -4.89 9.77
N PHE A 39 -1.02 -3.87 9.14
CA PHE A 39 -1.22 -3.55 7.74
C PHE A 39 0.14 -3.46 7.02
N PHE A 40 0.24 -3.98 5.78
CA PHE A 40 1.48 -4.15 5.00
C PHE A 40 2.67 -4.73 5.80
N HIS A 41 2.74 -6.06 5.89
CA HIS A 41 3.74 -6.76 6.71
C HIS A 41 5.18 -6.52 6.22
N SER A 42 6.12 -6.31 7.15
CA SER A 42 7.60 -6.30 6.93
C SER A 42 8.18 -5.08 6.18
N TRP A 43 8.14 -3.91 6.82
CA TRP A 43 8.69 -2.62 6.34
C TRP A 43 10.19 -2.66 5.90
N HIS A 44 11.02 -3.50 6.51
CA HIS A 44 12.44 -3.60 6.14
C HIS A 44 12.73 -4.56 4.97
N HIS A 45 11.70 -5.25 4.49
CA HIS A 45 11.79 -6.24 3.43
C HIS A 45 10.57 -6.15 2.54
N TYR A 46 10.20 -4.94 2.09
CA TYR A 46 9.32 -4.83 0.94
C TYR A 46 9.86 -5.76 -0.14
N GLU A 47 9.04 -6.70 -0.58
CA GLU A 47 9.45 -7.67 -1.60
C GLU A 47 9.33 -7.05 -3.00
N ASN A 48 8.60 -5.94 -3.11
CA ASN A 48 8.34 -5.22 -4.35
C ASN A 48 8.06 -3.72 -4.09
N ALA A 49 8.22 -2.92 -5.14
CA ALA A 49 7.99 -1.48 -5.13
C ALA A 49 6.52 -1.08 -4.88
N LEU A 50 5.57 -1.94 -5.23
CA LEU A 50 4.14 -1.66 -5.09
C LEU A 50 3.71 -1.63 -3.61
N ASP A 51 4.18 -2.60 -2.83
CA ASP A 51 3.90 -2.67 -1.40
C ASP A 51 4.52 -1.49 -0.64
N GLU A 52 5.74 -1.09 -1.01
CA GLU A 52 6.38 0.10 -0.42
C GLU A 52 5.61 1.37 -0.78
N ALA A 53 5.24 1.55 -2.05
CA ALA A 53 4.48 2.72 -2.49
C ALA A 53 3.11 2.80 -1.80
N ASN A 54 2.36 1.70 -1.77
CA ASN A 54 1.05 1.65 -1.12
C ASN A 54 1.18 1.92 0.40
N ALA A 55 2.20 1.38 1.06
CA ALA A 55 2.45 1.66 2.47
C ALA A 55 2.81 3.15 2.73
N ASN A 56 3.62 3.76 1.86
CA ASN A 56 3.97 5.18 1.95
C ASN A 56 2.73 6.08 1.85
N VAL A 57 1.83 5.78 0.91
CA VAL A 57 0.54 6.48 0.77
C VAL A 57 -0.25 6.35 2.06
N CYS A 58 -0.40 5.14 2.59
CA CYS A 58 -1.18 4.92 3.81
C CYS A 58 -0.61 5.66 5.01
N ILE A 59 0.71 5.72 5.18
CA ILE A 59 1.35 6.50 6.25
C ILE A 59 1.10 8.00 6.05
N ARG A 60 1.23 8.50 4.82
CA ARG A 60 0.99 9.92 4.52
C ARG A 60 -0.44 10.31 4.88
N GLU A 61 -1.41 9.47 4.51
CA GLU A 61 -2.82 9.67 4.85
C GLU A 61 -3.07 9.60 6.36
N LEU A 62 -2.56 8.58 7.05
CA LEU A 62 -2.66 8.42 8.50
C LEU A 62 -2.06 9.59 9.28
N LYS A 63 -0.90 10.12 8.85
CA LYS A 63 -0.30 11.34 9.42
C LYS A 63 -1.17 12.57 9.20
N GLY A 64 -1.80 12.69 8.03
CA GLY A 64 -2.69 13.80 7.71
C GLY A 64 -3.99 13.78 8.51
N MET A 65 -4.38 12.62 9.02
CA MET A 65 -5.61 12.41 9.80
C MET A 65 -5.42 12.61 11.31
N ASP A 66 -4.19 12.85 11.78
CA ASP A 66 -3.82 13.10 13.19
C ASP A 66 -4.50 12.10 14.15
N ALA A 67 -4.51 10.84 13.75
CA ALA A 67 -5.26 9.80 14.44
C ALA A 67 -4.33 9.13 15.46
N ASP A 68 -4.62 9.29 16.76
CA ASP A 68 -3.91 8.62 17.86
C ASP A 68 -4.01 7.08 17.83
N CYS A 69 -4.66 6.53 16.80
CA CYS A 69 -5.02 5.12 16.66
C CYS A 69 -4.11 4.36 15.67
N TRP A 70 -2.87 4.81 15.45
CA TRP A 70 -1.89 4.03 14.71
C TRP A 70 -0.46 4.34 15.15
N THR A 71 0.45 3.39 14.93
CA THR A 71 1.88 3.57 15.11
C THR A 71 2.65 2.98 13.94
N ASN A 72 3.73 3.66 13.54
CA ASN A 72 4.67 3.09 12.59
C ASN A 72 5.68 2.21 13.35
N HIS A 73 5.81 0.95 12.95
CA HIS A 73 6.76 0.01 13.54
C HIS A 73 7.65 -0.59 12.44
N ASP A 74 8.85 -1.03 12.80
CA ASP A 74 9.83 -1.71 11.92
C ASP A 74 9.27 -2.90 11.11
N ASN A 75 8.09 -3.42 11.47
CA ASN A 75 7.46 -4.59 10.85
C ASN A 75 6.13 -4.28 10.16
N GLY A 76 5.79 -3.01 9.95
CA GLY A 76 4.58 -2.58 9.25
C GLY A 76 3.82 -1.47 9.98
N ILE A 77 2.66 -1.12 9.44
CA ILE A 77 1.76 -0.13 10.02
C ILE A 77 0.90 -0.85 11.06
N ILE A 78 1.01 -0.49 12.33
CA ILE A 78 0.17 -1.01 13.40
C ILE A 78 -1.00 -0.05 13.58
N VAL A 79 -2.22 -0.58 13.51
CA VAL A 79 -3.45 0.19 13.63
C VAL A 79 -4.18 -0.28 14.89
N HIS A 80 -4.46 0.66 15.80
CA HIS A 80 -5.30 0.41 16.97
C HIS A 80 -6.74 0.27 16.47
N MET A 81 -7.37 -0.89 16.66
CA MET A 81 -8.62 -1.24 15.97
C MET A 81 -9.87 -0.79 16.72
N ARG A 82 -9.81 -0.86 18.05
CA ARG A 82 -10.87 -0.41 18.96
C ARG A 82 -10.29 0.51 20.03
N ASP A 83 -11.06 1.50 20.45
CA ASP A 83 -10.70 2.38 21.55
C ASP A 83 -10.92 1.73 22.93
N GLU A 84 -10.67 2.47 24.01
CA GLU A 84 -10.85 2.00 25.39
C GLU A 84 -12.30 1.62 25.74
N ASN A 85 -13.28 2.08 24.96
CA ASN A 85 -14.70 1.76 25.13
C ASN A 85 -15.13 0.57 24.24
N GLY A 86 -14.24 0.07 23.40
CA GLY A 86 -14.52 -0.99 22.43
C GLY A 86 -15.12 -0.48 21.12
N GLU A 87 -15.13 0.83 20.88
CA GLU A 87 -15.66 1.43 19.64
C GLU A 87 -14.60 1.41 18.52
N PRO A 88 -15.00 1.29 17.23
CA PRO A 88 -14.06 1.36 16.12
C PRO A 88 -13.28 2.67 16.07
N THR A 89 -11.99 2.60 15.75
CA THR A 89 -11.15 3.79 15.60
C THR A 89 -11.15 4.36 14.17
N ILE A 90 -10.65 5.59 14.02
CA ILE A 90 -10.38 6.21 12.70
C ILE A 90 -9.42 5.37 11.87
N GLY A 91 -8.42 4.75 12.50
CA GLY A 91 -7.44 3.89 11.85
C GLY A 91 -8.08 2.61 11.36
N ALA A 92 -8.99 2.01 12.14
CA ALA A 92 -9.76 0.86 11.71
C ALA A 92 -10.63 1.19 10.48
N ALA A 93 -11.32 2.32 10.50
CA ALA A 93 -12.15 2.76 9.37
C ALA A 93 -11.31 3.04 8.11
N PHE A 94 -10.13 3.64 8.27
CA PHE A 94 -9.17 3.83 7.18
C PHE A 94 -8.67 2.49 6.61
N MET A 95 -8.18 1.59 7.46
CA MET A 95 -7.69 0.28 7.05
C MET A 95 -8.78 -0.53 6.35
N TYR A 96 -10.02 -0.48 6.85
CA TYR A 96 -11.18 -1.08 6.20
C TYR A 96 -11.38 -0.56 4.78
N GLY A 97 -11.38 0.77 4.59
CA GLY A 97 -11.53 1.37 3.27
C GLY A 97 -10.41 0.95 2.30
N VAL A 98 -9.17 0.84 2.78
CA VAL A 98 -8.04 0.40 1.95
C VAL A 98 -8.14 -1.09 1.62
N GLU A 99 -8.45 -1.97 2.56
CA GLU A 99 -8.57 -3.40 2.27
C GLU A 99 -9.72 -3.70 1.29
N GLU A 100 -10.87 -3.04 1.44
CA GLU A 100 -11.98 -3.15 0.48
C GLU A 100 -11.55 -2.69 -0.93
N TYR A 101 -10.75 -1.62 -1.02
CA TYR A 101 -10.18 -1.18 -2.30
C TYR A 101 -9.22 -2.21 -2.92
N LEU A 102 -8.45 -2.91 -2.09
CA LEU A 102 -7.41 -3.84 -2.54
C LEU A 102 -7.94 -5.24 -2.90
N THR A 103 -9.14 -5.61 -2.43
CA THR A 103 -9.68 -6.99 -2.47
C THR A 103 -9.82 -7.59 -3.87
N ASP A 104 -10.03 -6.78 -4.91
CA ASP A 104 -10.33 -7.29 -6.27
C ASP A 104 -9.19 -7.16 -7.29
N ALA A 105 -8.22 -6.26 -7.10
CA ALA A 105 -7.22 -5.96 -8.15
C ALA A 105 -5.79 -5.67 -7.67
N TYR A 106 -5.53 -5.71 -6.36
CA TYR A 106 -4.29 -5.19 -5.75
C TYR A 106 -3.76 -3.91 -6.46
N PRO A 107 -4.63 -2.88 -6.61
CA PRO A 107 -4.33 -1.67 -7.36
C PRO A 107 -3.24 -0.80 -6.71
N VAL A 108 -2.71 0.10 -7.52
CA VAL A 108 -1.83 1.18 -7.06
C VAL A 108 -2.70 2.24 -6.37
N LEU A 109 -2.37 2.58 -5.11
CA LEU A 109 -3.09 3.63 -4.38
C LEU A 109 -2.78 5.03 -4.91
N ASP A 110 -1.55 5.25 -5.39
CA ASP A 110 -1.09 6.49 -6.01
C ASP A 110 -0.02 6.19 -7.09
N ASP A 111 -0.36 6.42 -8.35
CA ASP A 111 0.51 6.16 -9.50
C ASP A 111 1.82 6.95 -9.47
N THR A 112 1.81 8.15 -8.86
CA THR A 112 3.01 9.00 -8.77
C THR A 112 3.98 8.43 -7.75
N GLU A 113 3.47 8.07 -6.56
CA GLU A 113 4.27 7.41 -5.52
C GLU A 113 4.88 6.11 -6.05
N PHE A 114 4.07 5.30 -6.74
CA PHE A 114 4.55 4.05 -7.32
C PHE A 114 5.66 4.27 -8.34
N SER A 115 5.49 5.22 -9.26
CA SER A 115 6.51 5.55 -10.27
C SER A 115 7.83 6.02 -9.66
N GLU A 116 7.77 6.82 -8.58
CA GLU A 116 8.95 7.32 -7.89
C GLU A 116 9.68 6.22 -7.10
N VAL A 117 8.94 5.33 -6.45
CA VAL A 117 9.49 4.17 -5.74
C VAL A 117 10.10 3.17 -6.73
N GLU A 118 9.41 2.86 -7.83
CA GLU A 118 9.91 1.95 -8.86
C GLU A 118 11.21 2.48 -9.51
N ASP A 119 11.28 3.76 -9.87
CA ASP A 119 12.49 4.38 -10.43
C ASP A 119 13.67 4.30 -9.45
N ARG A 120 13.42 4.54 -8.15
CA ARG A 120 14.45 4.39 -7.11
C ARG A 120 14.97 2.96 -7.03
N TRP A 121 14.07 1.97 -6.97
CA TRP A 121 14.45 0.56 -6.88
C TRP A 121 15.26 0.10 -8.09
N LEU A 122 14.86 0.51 -9.29
CA LEU A 122 15.59 0.20 -10.51
C LEU A 122 17.01 0.80 -10.47
N ARG A 123 17.17 2.04 -10.02
CA ARG A 123 18.48 2.68 -9.86
C ARG A 123 19.36 1.94 -8.85
N ASP A 124 18.82 1.63 -7.67
CA ASP A 124 19.55 0.92 -6.63
C ASP A 124 20.01 -0.45 -7.09
N TRP A 125 19.15 -1.17 -7.83
CA TRP A 125 19.50 -2.43 -8.47
C TRP A 125 20.63 -2.26 -9.49
N PHE A 126 20.52 -1.28 -10.40
CA PHE A 126 21.58 -1.02 -11.39
C PHE A 126 22.91 -0.63 -10.76
N ASP A 127 22.90 0.15 -9.67
CA ASP A 127 24.13 0.56 -9.00
C ASP A 127 24.79 -0.59 -8.23
N GLN A 128 24.00 -1.52 -7.67
CA GLN A 128 24.51 -2.79 -7.13
C GLN A 128 25.14 -3.66 -8.22
N GLU A 129 24.46 -3.81 -9.37
CA GLU A 129 24.93 -4.61 -10.50
C GLU A 129 26.19 -4.03 -11.16
N LYS A 130 26.32 -2.71 -11.29
CA LYS A 130 27.56 -2.07 -11.76
C LYS A 130 28.79 -2.40 -10.90
N GLY A 131 28.57 -2.71 -9.61
CA GLY A 131 29.62 -3.16 -8.69
C GLY A 131 29.95 -4.65 -8.82
N ALA A 132 29.14 -5.44 -9.52
CA ALA A 132 29.37 -6.85 -9.75
C ALA A 132 30.47 -7.06 -10.80
N LYS A 133 31.38 -8.00 -10.52
CA LYS A 133 32.66 -8.16 -11.24
C LYS A 133 32.56 -8.51 -12.73
N ASP A 134 31.36 -8.82 -13.23
CA ASP A 134 31.11 -9.31 -14.59
C ASP A 134 29.97 -8.56 -15.31
N TRP A 135 29.63 -7.34 -14.86
CA TRP A 135 28.57 -6.56 -15.50
C TRP A 135 29.08 -5.83 -16.74
N GLU A 136 28.69 -6.31 -17.92
CA GLU A 136 28.71 -5.55 -19.17
C GLU A 136 27.28 -5.23 -19.61
N PRO A 137 26.94 -3.96 -19.92
CA PRO A 137 25.65 -3.66 -20.52
C PRO A 137 25.56 -4.37 -21.87
N LYS A 138 24.51 -5.18 -22.09
CA LYS A 138 24.31 -5.85 -23.39
C LYS A 138 24.32 -4.81 -24.52
N PRO A 139 25.09 -5.01 -25.60
CA PRO A 139 25.07 -4.10 -26.73
C PRO A 139 23.65 -3.95 -27.27
N LEU A 140 23.24 -2.72 -27.60
CA LEU A 140 21.96 -2.39 -28.24
C LEU A 140 21.64 -3.23 -29.50
N ALA A 141 22.65 -3.88 -30.10
CA ALA A 141 22.50 -4.79 -31.23
C ALA A 141 21.75 -6.11 -30.88
N GLU A 142 21.60 -6.45 -29.60
CA GLU A 142 20.78 -7.60 -29.14
C GLU A 142 19.39 -7.19 -28.61
N ALA A 143 19.05 -5.90 -28.63
CA ALA A 143 17.68 -5.48 -28.37
C ALA A 143 16.79 -6.06 -29.48
N ILE A 144 15.82 -6.88 -29.10
CA ILE A 144 14.85 -7.51 -30.00
C ILE A 144 14.36 -6.43 -30.98
N PRO A 145 14.52 -6.63 -32.32
CA PRO A 145 14.04 -5.64 -33.26
C PRO A 145 12.55 -5.42 -33.00
N PRO A 146 12.05 -4.16 -33.07
CA PRO A 146 10.64 -3.90 -32.87
C PRO A 146 9.84 -4.84 -33.78
N ARG A 147 8.93 -5.64 -33.19
CA ARG A 147 8.03 -6.51 -33.95
C ARG A 147 7.35 -5.64 -34.99
N GLU A 148 7.67 -5.83 -36.27
CA GLU A 148 6.90 -5.23 -37.35
C GLU A 148 5.45 -5.68 -37.18
N ILE A 149 4.60 -4.76 -36.75
CA ILE A 149 3.15 -4.97 -36.75
C ILE A 149 2.75 -5.03 -38.22
N GLN A 150 2.64 -6.25 -38.75
CA GLN A 150 2.04 -6.48 -40.05
C GLN A 150 0.55 -6.16 -39.95
N PHE A 151 0.18 -4.91 -40.26
CA PHE A 151 -1.21 -4.58 -40.57
C PHE A 151 -1.60 -5.34 -41.84
N LYS A 152 -2.28 -6.48 -41.68
CA LYS A 152 -3.07 -7.06 -42.77
C LYS A 152 -4.18 -6.08 -43.09
N ARG A 153 -4.03 -5.35 -44.21
CA ARG A 153 -5.15 -4.68 -44.87
C ARG A 153 -6.03 -5.76 -45.46
N ASN A 154 -7.25 -5.90 -44.93
CA ASN A 154 -8.36 -6.52 -45.65
C ASN A 154 -8.86 -5.57 -46.73
#